data_AF-A0A959AGV6-F1
#
_entry.id   AF-A0A959AGV6-F1
#
_cell.length_a   1.000
_cell.length_b   1.000
_cell.length_c   1.000
_cell.angle_alpha   90.00
_cell.angle_beta   90.00
_cell.angle_gamma   90.00
#
_symmetry.space_group_name_H-M   'P 1'
#
loop_
_entity.id
_entity.type
_entity.pdbx_description
1 polymer ?
#
loop_
_entity_poly.entity_id
_entity_poly.type
_entity_poly.pdbx_seq_one_letter_code
_entity_poly.pdbx_strand_id
1 'polypeptide(L)'
;MNCNLYTAVFNTEFSHRVGRTLLSGFVMTLAMLFPAFTAEAQVSITTACGTLYSQDFDAYLGTSATVPAGWSSSVSAAQYQGTGTGTGTAGGAWAYGSGGEYSFGSLRSGSTGNITSSVSFVNNTGGTINQLVISYDFEQWRYANTSGFTVTGTGALGAVSLSGLDQNGVAVGTNGTVSVTSKSLTVTIPGGIADGVAFGIQWVTTDVTGADNGIAIDNFSLAALNVKNVNTGTGYATIQAAINAASPGDVIEVCPGTYNENVLINKNNLTLRSTGGKGVTTIQGTYAGGNNATVAIASGTNGVTIGQSGQGFTIIGFDGTGAIEAAAVYLLGAHTDITIEGNEIQAQGDHGLLSNFNAAIDNIVINDNMFTGQTFLGAEPGGCGFSTQFDPGNNV
;
A
#
# COMPACT_ATOMS: atom_id res chain seq x y z
N MET A 1 0.42 -17.35 -46.35
CA MET A 1 1.77 -16.77 -46.50
C MET A 1 2.27 -16.54 -45.09
N ASN A 2 3.28 -17.32 -44.66
CA ASN A 2 3.79 -17.28 -43.30
C ASN A 2 4.73 -16.09 -43.14
N CYS A 3 4.40 -15.16 -42.25
CA CYS A 3 5.34 -14.13 -41.81
C CYS A 3 6.19 -14.70 -40.68
N ASN A 4 7.47 -14.95 -40.97
CA ASN A 4 8.46 -15.37 -39.99
C ASN A 4 8.81 -14.19 -39.08
N LEU A 5 8.57 -14.36 -37.78
CA LEU A 5 9.15 -13.54 -36.72
C LEU A 5 10.64 -13.86 -36.58
N TYR A 6 11.49 -12.85 -36.70
CA TYR A 6 12.89 -12.94 -36.30
C TYR A 6 12.98 -12.96 -34.78
N THR A 7 13.40 -14.10 -34.23
CA THR A 7 13.83 -14.26 -32.83
C THR A 7 15.32 -13.96 -32.76
N ALA A 8 15.74 -12.97 -31.96
CA ALA A 8 17.14 -12.75 -31.62
C ALA A 8 17.42 -13.35 -30.24
N VAL A 9 18.20 -14.44 -30.24
CA VAL A 9 18.80 -15.07 -29.06
C VAL A 9 20.23 -14.54 -28.95
N PHE A 10 20.59 -13.95 -27.80
CA PHE A 10 21.98 -13.89 -27.38
C PHE A 10 22.09 -14.30 -25.91
N ASN A 11 22.78 -15.42 -25.72
CA ASN A 11 23.19 -15.99 -24.46
C ASN A 11 24.64 -15.52 -24.21
N THR A 12 24.95 -14.96 -23.05
CA THR A 12 26.31 -14.99 -22.51
C THR A 12 26.26 -15.13 -20.99
N GLU A 13 26.72 -16.28 -20.51
CA GLU A 13 27.02 -16.55 -19.10
C GLU A 13 28.33 -15.86 -18.72
N PHE A 14 28.39 -15.29 -17.50
CA PHE A 14 29.65 -15.09 -16.79
C PHE A 14 29.50 -15.62 -15.37
N SER A 15 30.20 -16.73 -15.11
CA SER A 15 30.35 -17.34 -13.79
C SER A 15 31.57 -16.73 -13.08
N HIS A 16 31.38 -16.19 -11.88
CA HIS A 16 32.49 -16.02 -10.94
C HIS A 16 32.13 -16.50 -9.55
N ARG A 17 32.86 -17.53 -9.12
CA ARG A 17 32.96 -18.01 -7.75
C ARG A 17 33.62 -16.93 -6.88
N VAL A 18 33.05 -16.65 -5.71
CA VAL A 18 33.78 -16.05 -4.59
C VAL A 18 33.65 -16.97 -3.37
N GLY A 19 34.81 -17.34 -2.83
CA GLY A 19 34.99 -18.34 -1.79
C GLY A 19 34.45 -17.91 -0.43
N ARG A 20 33.90 -18.89 0.28
CA ARG A 20 33.52 -18.84 1.68
C ARG A 20 34.80 -18.81 2.54
N THR A 21 34.91 -17.84 3.43
CA THR A 21 35.83 -17.91 4.58
C THR A 21 35.01 -17.72 5.84
N LEU A 22 34.73 -18.82 6.53
CA LEU A 22 34.13 -18.85 7.86
C LEU A 22 35.23 -18.55 8.88
N LEU A 23 35.14 -17.41 9.57
CA LEU A 23 35.87 -17.16 10.81
C LEU A 23 34.89 -17.38 11.98
N SER A 24 35.05 -18.50 12.68
CA SER A 24 34.29 -18.82 13.89
C SER A 24 34.95 -18.13 15.08
N GLY A 25 34.34 -17.03 15.55
CA GLY A 25 34.70 -16.34 16.78
C GLY A 25 33.81 -16.82 17.93
N PHE A 26 34.39 -17.57 18.85
CA PHE A 26 33.75 -18.04 20.08
C PHE A 26 33.52 -16.83 21.01
N VAL A 27 32.28 -16.37 21.16
CA VAL A 27 31.90 -15.38 22.19
C VAL A 27 31.28 -16.13 23.36
N MET A 28 31.97 -16.07 24.49
CA MET A 28 31.56 -16.68 25.76
C MET A 28 30.52 -15.75 26.41
N THR A 29 29.24 -16.10 26.30
CA THR A 29 28.14 -15.31 26.88
C THR A 29 27.94 -15.66 28.35
N LEU A 30 28.17 -14.69 29.23
CA LEU A 30 27.86 -14.75 30.64
C LEU A 30 26.33 -14.63 30.82
N ALA A 31 25.66 -15.74 31.14
CA ALA A 31 24.21 -15.77 31.38
C ALA A 31 23.88 -15.13 32.74
N MET A 32 23.56 -13.83 32.73
CA MET A 32 22.86 -13.20 33.85
C MET A 32 21.38 -13.59 33.76
N LEU A 33 20.91 -14.30 34.79
CA LEU A 33 19.50 -14.67 34.94
C LEU A 33 18.68 -13.39 35.21
N PHE A 34 18.18 -12.76 34.15
CA PHE A 34 17.11 -11.78 34.28
C PHE A 34 15.80 -12.53 34.52
N PRO A 35 14.90 -12.03 35.38
CA PRO A 35 13.53 -12.54 35.41
C PRO A 35 12.96 -12.39 33.99
N ALA A 36 12.50 -13.51 33.42
CA ALA A 36 11.85 -13.54 32.12
C ALA A 36 10.53 -12.78 32.23
N PHE A 37 10.57 -11.47 32.01
CA PHE A 37 9.41 -10.76 31.50
C PHE A 37 9.18 -11.32 30.09
N THR A 38 8.03 -11.92 29.86
CA THR A 38 7.55 -12.18 28.50
C THR A 38 7.32 -10.82 27.86
N ALA A 39 8.34 -10.30 27.18
CA ALA A 39 8.13 -9.24 26.23
C ALA A 39 7.23 -9.83 25.14
N GLU A 40 5.98 -9.37 25.07
CA GLU A 40 5.08 -9.74 23.99
C GLU A 40 5.77 -9.40 22.66
N ALA A 41 5.87 -10.39 21.77
CA ALA A 41 6.68 -10.26 20.56
C ALA A 41 6.09 -9.18 19.65
N GLN A 42 6.81 -8.08 19.45
CA GLN A 42 6.36 -7.00 18.58
C GLN A 42 6.43 -7.43 17.11
N VAL A 43 5.46 -6.97 16.31
CA VAL A 43 5.47 -7.16 14.85
C VAL A 43 6.52 -6.23 14.23
N SER A 44 7.50 -6.81 13.53
CA SER A 44 8.53 -6.03 12.83
C SER A 44 8.00 -5.51 11.49
N ILE A 45 7.95 -4.19 11.32
CA ILE A 45 7.66 -3.56 10.04
C ILE A 45 8.96 -3.39 9.26
N THR A 46 9.12 -4.12 8.15
CA THR A 46 10.36 -4.14 7.37
C THR A 46 10.26 -3.45 6.01
N THR A 47 9.06 -3.02 5.61
CA THR A 47 8.82 -2.23 4.39
C THR A 47 8.33 -0.83 4.75
N ALA A 48 8.76 0.19 4.02
CA ALA A 48 8.42 1.58 4.30
C ALA A 48 7.08 2.04 3.69
N CYS A 49 6.42 1.19 2.91
CA CYS A 49 5.20 1.53 2.19
C CYS A 49 4.38 0.31 1.76
N GLY A 50 3.14 0.55 1.30
CA GLY A 50 2.18 -0.51 1.01
C GLY A 50 1.49 -1.02 2.27
N THR A 51 0.90 -2.20 2.17
CA THR A 51 0.44 -2.96 3.35
C THR A 51 1.65 -3.37 4.17
N LEU A 52 1.71 -2.85 5.39
CA LEU A 52 2.78 -3.11 6.35
C LEU A 52 2.50 -4.35 7.18
N TYR A 53 1.22 -4.57 7.52
CA TYR A 53 0.74 -5.71 8.28
C TYR A 53 -0.76 -5.91 8.06
N SER A 54 -1.23 -7.16 8.05
CA SER A 54 -2.65 -7.51 8.06
C SER A 54 -2.93 -8.66 9.01
N GLN A 55 -4.16 -8.71 9.53
CA GLN A 55 -4.63 -9.82 10.36
C GLN A 55 -6.14 -10.00 10.20
N ASP A 56 -6.53 -11.19 9.73
CA ASP A 56 -7.92 -11.65 9.54
C ASP A 56 -8.46 -12.37 10.78
N PHE A 57 -7.61 -12.82 11.71
CA PHE A 57 -8.01 -13.50 12.95
C PHE A 57 -8.72 -14.85 12.78
N ASP A 58 -8.84 -15.39 11.57
CA ASP A 58 -9.45 -16.70 11.30
C ASP A 58 -8.82 -17.87 12.07
N ALA A 59 -7.54 -17.73 12.43
CA ALA A 59 -6.83 -18.72 13.25
C ALA A 59 -7.00 -18.51 14.77
N TYR A 60 -7.62 -17.42 15.21
CA TYR A 60 -7.85 -17.12 16.62
C TYR A 60 -9.02 -17.94 17.16
N LEU A 61 -8.77 -18.76 18.19
CA LEU A 61 -9.77 -19.66 18.77
C LEU A 61 -10.26 -19.20 20.15
N GLY A 62 -10.04 -17.92 20.50
CA GLY A 62 -10.52 -17.37 21.75
C GLY A 62 -9.74 -17.88 22.96
N THR A 63 -8.46 -18.22 22.78
CA THR A 63 -7.54 -18.63 23.85
C THR A 63 -6.25 -17.82 23.79
N SER A 64 -5.54 -17.68 24.92
CA SER A 64 -4.25 -16.97 24.97
C SER A 64 -3.19 -17.58 24.06
N ALA A 65 -3.22 -18.90 23.84
CA ALA A 65 -2.26 -19.61 22.99
C ALA A 65 -2.48 -19.35 21.48
N THR A 66 -3.67 -18.89 21.10
CA THR A 66 -4.04 -18.62 19.70
C THR A 66 -4.07 -17.14 19.37
N VAL A 67 -3.70 -16.27 20.32
CA VAL A 67 -3.58 -14.83 20.05
C VAL A 67 -2.47 -14.64 19.01
N PRO A 68 -2.74 -13.92 17.89
CA PRO A 68 -1.71 -13.69 16.88
C PRO A 68 -0.49 -12.96 17.44
N ALA A 69 0.68 -13.21 16.86
CA ALA A 69 1.91 -12.53 17.27
C ALA A 69 1.75 -11.00 17.20
N GLY A 70 2.23 -10.29 18.22
CA GLY A 70 2.07 -8.85 18.37
C GLY A 70 0.73 -8.40 18.93
N TRP A 71 -0.28 -9.26 18.95
CA TRP A 71 -1.58 -8.97 19.53
C TRP A 71 -1.64 -9.40 21.01
N SER A 72 -2.50 -8.75 21.78
CA SER A 72 -2.76 -9.10 23.17
C SER A 72 -4.17 -8.68 23.58
N SER A 73 -4.70 -9.32 24.62
CA SER A 73 -5.88 -8.87 25.35
C SER A 73 -5.52 -8.69 26.83
N SER A 74 -6.07 -7.67 27.48
CA SER A 74 -5.82 -7.39 28.91
C SER A 74 -6.47 -8.39 29.87
N VAL A 75 -7.24 -9.34 29.36
CA VAL A 75 -7.89 -10.36 30.19
C VAL A 75 -6.90 -11.41 30.69
N SER A 76 -7.16 -11.97 31.86
CA SER A 76 -6.41 -13.13 32.36
C SER A 76 -6.71 -14.40 31.54
N ALA A 77 -5.83 -15.41 31.62
CA ALA A 77 -6.02 -16.68 30.92
C ALA A 77 -7.38 -17.35 31.22
N ALA A 78 -7.94 -17.16 32.42
CA ALA A 78 -9.24 -17.73 32.82
C ALA A 78 -10.45 -17.00 32.22
N GLN A 79 -10.24 -15.83 31.61
CA GLN A 79 -11.30 -14.99 31.03
C GLN A 79 -11.37 -15.11 29.50
N TYR A 80 -10.55 -15.98 28.90
CA TYR A 80 -10.71 -16.42 27.52
C TYR A 80 -11.87 -17.41 27.44
N GLN A 81 -12.87 -17.10 26.61
CA GLN A 81 -14.13 -17.85 26.56
C GLN A 81 -14.20 -18.82 25.37
N GLY A 82 -13.13 -18.91 24.57
CA GLY A 82 -13.10 -19.72 23.37
C GLY A 82 -13.89 -19.10 22.21
N THR A 83 -14.37 -19.95 21.32
CA THR A 83 -15.18 -19.55 20.16
C THR A 83 -16.64 -19.35 20.54
N GLY A 84 -17.32 -18.37 19.92
CA GLY A 84 -18.76 -18.19 20.10
C GLY A 84 -19.40 -17.39 18.97
N THR A 85 -20.72 -17.40 18.89
CA THR A 85 -21.46 -16.65 17.85
C THR A 85 -22.10 -15.37 18.39
N GLY A 86 -21.74 -14.91 19.59
CA GLY A 86 -22.32 -13.70 20.21
C GLY A 86 -23.62 -13.91 20.98
N THR A 87 -24.09 -15.15 21.14
CA THR A 87 -25.26 -15.46 21.96
C THR A 87 -24.94 -15.59 23.46
N GLY A 88 -23.68 -15.82 23.81
CA GLY A 88 -23.20 -15.92 25.19
C GLY A 88 -23.22 -14.59 25.95
N THR A 89 -23.23 -14.68 27.28
CA THR A 89 -23.24 -13.51 28.19
C THR A 89 -22.03 -13.45 29.12
N ALA A 90 -21.11 -14.41 29.03
CA ALA A 90 -19.91 -14.42 29.86
C ALA A 90 -18.92 -13.35 29.39
N GLY A 91 -18.55 -12.45 30.29
CA GLY A 91 -17.57 -11.42 30.00
C GLY A 91 -16.17 -12.02 29.82
N GLY A 92 -15.43 -11.50 28.84
CA GLY A 92 -14.09 -11.99 28.51
C GLY A 92 -13.68 -11.73 27.07
N ALA A 93 -12.55 -12.31 26.69
CA ALA A 93 -12.10 -12.35 25.30
C ALA A 93 -12.73 -13.56 24.58
N TRP A 94 -13.15 -13.34 23.34
CA TRP A 94 -13.88 -14.31 22.53
C TRP A 94 -13.27 -14.37 21.14
N ALA A 95 -13.24 -15.55 20.51
CA ALA A 95 -13.21 -15.62 19.05
C ALA A 95 -14.65 -15.65 18.55
N TYR A 96 -15.14 -14.52 18.04
CA TYR A 96 -16.51 -14.49 17.51
C TYR A 96 -16.53 -14.99 16.07
N GLY A 97 -17.45 -15.89 15.75
CA GLY A 97 -17.55 -16.46 14.41
C GLY A 97 -17.79 -17.96 14.40
N SER A 98 -17.62 -18.58 13.24
CA SER A 98 -17.83 -20.01 13.03
C SER A 98 -17.18 -20.50 11.75
N GLY A 99 -16.88 -21.80 11.66
CA GLY A 99 -16.46 -22.41 10.40
C GLY A 99 -15.06 -22.01 9.93
N GLY A 100 -14.22 -21.48 10.82
CA GLY A 100 -12.89 -20.98 10.49
C GLY A 100 -12.85 -19.48 10.19
N GLU A 101 -13.99 -18.81 10.15
CA GLU A 101 -14.07 -17.35 10.10
C GLU A 101 -14.23 -16.84 11.54
N TYR A 102 -13.24 -16.13 12.07
CA TYR A 102 -13.24 -15.67 13.45
C TYR A 102 -12.66 -14.27 13.60
N SER A 103 -13.19 -13.50 14.54
CA SER A 103 -12.72 -12.16 14.87
C SER A 103 -12.22 -12.02 16.31
N PHE A 104 -11.37 -11.03 16.55
CA PHE A 104 -10.74 -10.77 17.85
C PHE A 104 -11.69 -10.04 18.81
N GLY A 105 -12.55 -10.82 19.45
CA GLY A 105 -13.71 -10.36 20.20
C GLY A 105 -13.49 -10.09 21.69
N SER A 106 -14.37 -9.25 22.24
CA SER A 106 -14.46 -8.92 23.66
C SER A 106 -15.92 -8.69 24.06
N LEU A 107 -16.30 -9.20 25.23
CA LEU A 107 -17.55 -8.85 25.91
C LEU A 107 -17.21 -8.31 27.29
N ARG A 108 -17.48 -7.03 27.49
CA ARG A 108 -17.30 -6.40 28.79
C ARG A 108 -18.36 -6.89 29.78
N SER A 109 -17.97 -6.97 31.06
CA SER A 109 -18.85 -7.23 32.19
C SER A 109 -18.31 -6.58 33.46
N GLY A 110 -19.11 -6.56 34.53
CA GLY A 110 -18.66 -6.06 35.83
C GLY A 110 -17.48 -6.83 36.43
N SER A 111 -17.28 -8.10 36.06
CA SER A 111 -16.17 -8.92 36.57
C SER A 111 -14.87 -8.78 35.76
N THR A 112 -14.97 -8.40 34.48
CA THR A 112 -13.81 -8.15 33.62
C THR A 112 -13.33 -6.71 33.69
N GLY A 113 -14.22 -5.77 33.99
CA GLY A 113 -13.99 -4.36 33.73
C GLY A 113 -13.78 -4.11 32.23
N ASN A 114 -13.20 -2.95 31.89
CA ASN A 114 -12.85 -2.64 30.50
C ASN A 114 -11.77 -3.60 30.00
N ILE A 115 -12.00 -4.18 28.83
CA ILE A 115 -11.06 -5.05 28.15
C ILE A 115 -10.30 -4.20 27.12
N THR A 116 -8.99 -4.38 27.07
CA THR A 116 -8.11 -3.72 26.12
C THR A 116 -7.51 -4.77 25.21
N SER A 117 -7.86 -4.72 23.92
CA SER A 117 -7.15 -5.41 22.85
C SER A 117 -6.03 -4.51 22.36
N SER A 118 -4.85 -5.05 22.04
CA SER A 118 -3.72 -4.25 21.59
C SER A 118 -2.91 -4.97 20.54
N VAL A 119 -2.26 -4.19 19.67
CA VAL A 119 -1.20 -4.67 18.78
C VAL A 119 0.04 -3.79 18.93
N SER A 120 1.23 -4.40 18.96
CA SER A 120 2.51 -3.71 19.06
C SER A 120 3.42 -3.99 17.86
N PHE A 121 4.07 -2.93 17.37
CA PHE A 121 4.95 -2.92 16.22
C PHE A 121 6.31 -2.32 16.56
N VAL A 122 7.32 -2.63 15.75
CA VAL A 122 8.60 -1.89 15.66
C VAL A 122 8.81 -1.47 14.23
N ASN A 123 9.18 -0.21 14.02
CA ASN A 123 9.66 0.24 12.72
C ASN A 123 11.09 -0.27 12.50
N ASN A 124 11.29 -1.22 11.60
CA ASN A 124 12.60 -1.73 11.16
C ASN A 124 12.77 -1.55 9.65
N THR A 125 12.24 -0.45 9.11
CA THR A 125 12.26 -0.16 7.68
C THR A 125 13.58 0.43 7.20
N GLY A 126 14.48 0.78 8.12
CA GLY A 126 15.69 1.55 7.86
C GLY A 126 15.44 3.06 7.69
N GLY A 127 14.19 3.52 7.83
CA GLY A 127 13.80 4.92 7.67
C GLY A 127 12.70 5.35 8.65
N THR A 128 12.26 6.61 8.54
CA THR A 128 11.18 7.16 9.38
C THR A 128 9.81 6.95 8.72
N ILE A 129 8.83 6.48 9.51
CA ILE A 129 7.42 6.41 9.12
C ILE A 129 6.72 7.70 9.55
N ASN A 130 6.26 8.49 8.59
CA ASN A 130 5.62 9.79 8.84
C ASN A 130 4.09 9.72 8.78
N GLN A 131 3.55 8.65 8.21
CA GLN A 131 2.11 8.49 8.01
C GLN A 131 1.73 7.02 7.98
N LEU A 132 0.56 6.70 8.50
CA LEU A 132 -0.02 5.37 8.51
C LEU A 132 -1.48 5.45 8.04
N VAL A 133 -1.95 4.38 7.39
CA VAL A 133 -3.37 4.08 7.23
C VAL A 133 -3.66 2.91 8.14
N ILE A 134 -4.61 3.10 9.06
CA ILE A 134 -5.05 2.06 9.99
C ILE A 134 -6.49 1.74 9.64
N SER A 135 -6.78 0.47 9.38
CA SER A 135 -8.15 0.00 9.16
C SER A 135 -8.46 -1.25 9.97
N TYR A 136 -9.73 -1.42 10.29
CA TYR A 136 -10.29 -2.67 10.82
C TYR A 136 -11.79 -2.70 10.57
N ASP A 137 -12.35 -3.88 10.55
CA ASP A 137 -13.79 -4.09 10.61
C ASP A 137 -14.22 -4.19 12.07
N PHE A 138 -15.08 -3.26 12.49
CA PHE A 138 -15.77 -3.37 13.76
C PHE A 138 -16.93 -4.34 13.58
N GLU A 139 -16.84 -5.51 14.20
CA GLU A 139 -17.93 -6.47 14.21
C GLU A 139 -18.71 -6.39 15.52
N GLN A 140 -20.03 -6.33 15.43
CA GLN A 140 -20.91 -6.44 16.59
C GLN A 140 -21.73 -7.73 16.50
N TRP A 141 -21.52 -8.61 17.48
CA TRP A 141 -22.12 -9.95 17.57
C TRP A 141 -23.23 -10.04 18.61
N ARG A 142 -23.21 -9.16 19.61
CA ARG A 142 -24.24 -9.04 20.66
C ARG A 142 -24.69 -7.59 20.81
N TYR A 143 -25.99 -7.41 20.96
CA TYR A 143 -26.68 -6.12 20.98
C TYR A 143 -27.37 -5.93 22.33
N ALA A 144 -26.95 -4.92 23.07
CA ALA A 144 -27.48 -4.61 24.38
C ALA A 144 -27.57 -3.10 24.64
N ASN A 145 -26.56 -2.33 24.20
CA ASN A 145 -26.51 -0.90 24.40
C ASN A 145 -25.62 -0.26 23.31
N THR A 146 -25.03 0.91 23.59
CA THR A 146 -24.11 1.60 22.67
C THR A 146 -22.63 1.45 23.04
N SER A 147 -22.29 0.51 23.93
CA SER A 147 -20.89 0.17 24.21
C SER A 147 -20.18 -0.30 22.93
N GLY A 148 -18.89 -0.04 22.85
CA GLY A 148 -18.10 -0.16 21.64
C GLY A 148 -16.61 -0.06 21.95
N PHE A 149 -15.83 0.49 21.02
CA PHE A 149 -14.40 0.73 21.22
C PHE A 149 -14.06 2.22 21.23
N THR A 150 -13.17 2.57 22.17
CA THR A 150 -12.30 3.74 22.06
C THR A 150 -10.91 3.26 21.62
N VAL A 151 -10.34 3.91 20.61
CA VAL A 151 -9.08 3.53 19.98
C VAL A 151 -7.99 4.57 20.28
N THR A 152 -6.85 4.11 20.77
CA THR A 152 -5.71 4.98 21.14
C THR A 152 -4.38 4.42 20.66
N GLY A 153 -3.39 5.29 20.47
CA GLY A 153 -2.03 4.88 20.14
C GLY A 153 -1.19 4.58 21.37
N THR A 154 -0.13 3.80 21.19
CA THR A 154 0.94 3.58 22.19
C THR A 154 2.31 3.77 21.57
N GLY A 155 3.35 3.85 22.40
CA GLY A 155 4.71 4.15 21.95
C GLY A 155 4.75 5.46 21.17
N ALA A 156 5.37 5.46 19.98
CA ALA A 156 5.43 6.64 19.13
C ALA A 156 4.07 7.16 18.63
N LEU A 157 2.99 6.37 18.73
CA LEU A 157 1.62 6.83 18.44
C LEU A 157 0.88 7.37 19.67
N GLY A 158 1.48 7.34 20.87
CA GLY A 158 0.80 7.68 22.13
C GLY A 158 0.24 9.10 22.23
N ALA A 159 0.83 10.05 21.50
CA ALA A 159 0.35 11.44 21.43
C ALA A 159 -0.53 11.73 20.21
N VAL A 160 -0.71 10.74 19.32
CA VAL A 160 -1.45 10.90 18.07
C VAL A 160 -2.91 10.50 18.27
N SER A 161 -3.84 11.38 17.89
CA SER A 161 -5.26 11.08 18.02
C SER A 161 -5.68 10.03 16.99
N LEU A 162 -6.28 8.93 17.48
CA LEU A 162 -6.85 7.86 16.66
C LEU A 162 -8.39 7.83 16.72
N SER A 163 -9.04 8.86 17.27
CA SER A 163 -10.50 8.85 17.56
C SER A 163 -11.41 8.66 16.33
N GLY A 164 -10.89 8.85 15.11
CA GLY A 164 -11.62 8.50 13.88
C GLY A 164 -11.88 6.98 13.73
N LEU A 165 -11.13 6.16 14.47
CA LEU A 165 -11.29 4.71 14.56
C LEU A 165 -12.25 4.27 15.67
N ASP A 166 -12.69 5.18 16.54
CA ASP A 166 -13.68 4.89 17.57
C ASP A 166 -14.98 4.41 16.94
N GLN A 167 -15.65 3.46 17.60
CA GLN A 167 -16.93 2.94 17.14
C GLN A 167 -17.81 2.61 18.33
N ASN A 168 -18.99 3.23 18.39
CA ASN A 168 -20.05 2.82 19.30
C ASN A 168 -20.85 1.68 18.67
N GLY A 169 -21.26 0.71 19.48
CA GLY A 169 -22.22 -0.30 19.05
C GLY A 169 -23.64 0.27 18.93
N VAL A 170 -24.54 -0.54 18.41
CA VAL A 170 -25.98 -0.25 18.33
C VAL A 170 -26.76 -1.13 19.30
N ALA A 171 -27.82 -0.59 19.88
CA ALA A 171 -28.61 -1.30 20.89
C ALA A 171 -29.60 -2.33 20.30
N VAL A 172 -29.90 -2.23 19.00
CA VAL A 172 -30.92 -3.05 18.33
C VAL A 172 -30.25 -3.95 17.29
N GLY A 173 -30.45 -5.24 17.45
CA GLY A 173 -29.99 -6.29 16.54
C GLY A 173 -30.35 -7.66 17.08
N THR A 174 -29.90 -8.71 16.41
CA THR A 174 -30.13 -10.10 16.85
C THR A 174 -28.80 -10.71 17.28
N ASN A 175 -28.69 -11.05 18.58
CA ASN A 175 -27.52 -11.76 19.09
C ASN A 175 -27.31 -13.07 18.30
N GLY A 176 -26.10 -13.35 17.84
CA GLY A 176 -25.88 -14.44 16.89
C GLY A 176 -25.62 -13.98 15.46
N THR A 177 -26.07 -12.76 15.12
CA THR A 177 -25.98 -12.21 13.75
C THR A 177 -25.07 -11.00 13.75
N VAL A 178 -23.92 -11.13 13.09
CA VAL A 178 -22.92 -10.07 13.03
C VAL A 178 -23.39 -8.88 12.21
N SER A 179 -23.07 -7.67 12.68
CA SER A 179 -23.08 -6.44 11.90
C SER A 179 -21.66 -5.92 11.80
N VAL A 180 -21.25 -5.55 10.58
CA VAL A 180 -19.89 -5.08 10.29
C VAL A 180 -19.92 -3.58 9.97
N THR A 181 -19.02 -2.82 10.59
CA THR A 181 -18.76 -1.41 10.27
C THR A 181 -17.27 -1.22 9.99
N SER A 182 -16.89 -1.03 8.74
CA SER A 182 -15.48 -0.79 8.38
C SER A 182 -14.99 0.58 8.85
N LYS A 183 -13.81 0.59 9.47
CA LYS A 183 -13.13 1.79 9.97
C LYS A 183 -11.82 1.96 9.21
N SER A 184 -11.51 3.20 8.83
CA SER A 184 -10.24 3.55 8.23
C SER A 184 -9.84 4.97 8.62
N LEU A 185 -8.59 5.16 9.00
CA LEU A 185 -8.02 6.45 9.36
C LEU A 185 -6.63 6.59 8.77
N THR A 186 -6.41 7.67 8.01
CA THR A 186 -5.07 8.12 7.64
C THR A 186 -4.55 9.04 8.74
N VAL A 187 -3.38 8.69 9.29
CA VAL A 187 -2.77 9.34 10.44
C VAL A 187 -1.44 9.92 10.02
N THR A 188 -1.29 11.24 10.11
CA THR A 188 0.02 11.90 10.00
C THR A 188 0.66 11.95 11.39
N ILE A 189 1.94 11.60 11.47
CA ILE A 189 2.67 11.42 12.73
C ILE A 189 3.71 12.54 12.85
N PRO A 190 3.46 13.59 13.67
CA PRO A 190 4.43 14.66 13.88
C PRO A 190 5.75 14.10 14.43
N GLY A 191 6.86 14.43 13.78
CA GLY A 191 8.19 13.90 14.12
C GLY A 191 8.49 12.48 13.60
N GLY A 192 7.46 11.75 13.14
CA GLY A 192 7.57 10.40 12.60
C GLY A 192 7.99 9.33 13.62
N ILE A 193 7.93 8.08 13.20
CA ILE A 193 8.41 6.92 13.95
C ILE A 193 9.77 6.56 13.37
N ALA A 194 10.86 6.81 14.08
CA ALA A 194 12.20 6.49 13.61
C ALA A 194 12.45 4.97 13.54
N ASP A 195 13.49 4.55 12.82
CA ASP A 195 13.94 3.16 12.78
C ASP A 195 14.32 2.67 14.19
N GLY A 196 13.99 1.41 14.50
CA GLY A 196 14.08 0.78 15.80
C GLY A 196 13.04 1.22 16.84
N VAL A 197 12.14 2.16 16.53
CA VAL A 197 11.16 2.69 17.50
C VAL A 197 9.88 1.86 17.50
N ALA A 198 9.41 1.53 18.71
CA ALA A 198 8.16 0.81 18.93
C ALA A 198 6.94 1.74 18.94
N PHE A 199 5.83 1.22 18.43
CA PHE A 199 4.52 1.88 18.42
C PHE A 199 3.41 0.82 18.47
N GLY A 200 2.18 1.23 18.78
CA GLY A 200 1.08 0.29 18.82
C GLY A 200 -0.28 0.96 18.84
N ILE A 201 -1.32 0.14 18.83
CA ILE A 201 -2.72 0.57 18.82
C ILE A 201 -3.46 -0.24 19.88
N GLN A 202 -4.38 0.41 20.58
CA GLN A 202 -5.24 -0.21 21.60
C GLN A 202 -6.70 0.07 21.31
N TRP A 203 -7.54 -0.95 21.44
CA TRP A 203 -9.00 -0.85 21.43
C TRP A 203 -9.49 -1.18 22.83
N VAL A 204 -10.09 -0.20 23.48
CA VAL A 204 -10.62 -0.33 24.84
C VAL A 204 -12.13 -0.40 24.75
N THR A 205 -12.73 -1.47 25.28
CA THR A 205 -14.19 -1.57 25.38
C THR A 205 -14.72 -0.43 26.24
N THR A 206 -15.77 0.25 25.78
CA THR A 206 -16.45 1.27 26.57
C THR A 206 -17.46 0.66 27.54
N ASP A 207 -17.72 1.37 28.64
CA ASP A 207 -18.73 1.00 29.63
C ASP A 207 -19.99 1.83 29.41
N VAL A 208 -21.11 1.17 29.14
CA VAL A 208 -22.42 1.82 29.16
C VAL A 208 -23.28 1.05 30.16
N THR A 209 -24.03 1.79 30.99
CA THR A 209 -24.86 1.21 32.07
C THR A 209 -25.68 0.01 31.58
N GLY A 210 -25.52 -1.12 32.26
CA GLY A 210 -26.25 -2.36 31.97
C GLY A 210 -25.35 -3.44 31.37
N ALA A 211 -25.93 -4.29 30.52
CA ALA A 211 -25.18 -5.31 29.80
C ALA A 211 -24.51 -4.69 28.57
N ASP A 212 -23.26 -5.06 28.29
CA ASP A 212 -22.49 -4.52 27.18
C ASP A 212 -22.58 -5.39 25.90
N ASN A 213 -22.14 -4.81 24.80
CA ASN A 213 -22.09 -5.47 23.50
C ASN A 213 -20.91 -6.44 23.44
N GLY A 214 -21.10 -7.49 22.64
CA GLY A 214 -20.06 -8.41 22.22
C GLY A 214 -19.55 -7.88 20.88
N ILE A 215 -18.33 -7.38 20.88
CA ILE A 215 -17.73 -6.62 19.78
C ILE A 215 -16.37 -7.21 19.44
N ALA A 216 -15.92 -7.07 18.20
CA ALA A 216 -14.64 -7.59 17.77
C ALA A 216 -13.94 -6.67 16.78
N ILE A 217 -12.64 -6.90 16.69
CA ILE A 217 -11.77 -6.40 15.63
C ILE A 217 -11.64 -7.52 14.61
N ASP A 218 -11.87 -7.21 13.36
CA ASP A 218 -11.64 -8.12 12.24
C ASP A 218 -10.93 -7.40 11.09
N ASN A 219 -10.34 -8.16 10.16
CA ASN A 219 -9.70 -7.66 8.93
C ASN A 219 -8.81 -6.43 9.18
N PHE A 220 -7.99 -6.49 10.23
CA PHE A 220 -7.09 -5.40 10.58
C PHE A 220 -6.05 -5.22 9.48
N SER A 221 -5.81 -3.96 9.09
CA SER A 221 -4.67 -3.62 8.25
C SER A 221 -3.96 -2.37 8.75
N LEU A 222 -2.63 -2.42 8.64
CA LEU A 222 -1.75 -1.29 8.80
C LEU A 222 -1.03 -1.09 7.47
N ALA A 223 -1.15 0.10 6.90
CA ALA A 223 -0.49 0.47 5.66
C ALA A 223 0.30 1.78 5.86
N ALA A 224 1.27 2.03 4.99
CA ALA A 224 1.77 3.39 4.74
C ALA A 224 1.25 3.86 3.38
N LEU A 225 1.15 5.17 3.18
CA LEU A 225 0.72 5.69 1.88
C LEU A 225 1.74 5.31 0.79
N ASN A 226 1.20 4.95 -0.37
CA ASN A 226 1.97 4.28 -1.42
C ASN A 226 2.80 5.23 -2.27
N VAL A 227 2.68 6.54 -2.07
CA VAL A 227 3.47 7.56 -2.75
C VAL A 227 4.06 8.50 -1.71
N LYS A 228 5.34 8.81 -1.81
CA LYS A 228 6.05 9.68 -0.86
C LYS A 228 6.79 10.77 -1.60
N ASN A 229 6.59 12.02 -1.20
CA ASN A 229 7.54 13.07 -1.52
C ASN A 229 8.71 12.96 -0.53
N VAL A 230 9.88 12.54 -1.03
CA VAL A 230 11.06 12.26 -0.19
C VAL A 230 11.58 13.53 0.48
N ASN A 231 11.52 14.66 -0.23
CA ASN A 231 12.01 15.95 0.24
C ASN A 231 11.21 16.47 1.44
N THR A 232 9.90 16.26 1.46
CA THR A 232 9.02 16.70 2.55
C THR A 232 8.72 15.61 3.58
N GLY A 233 8.96 14.33 3.23
CA GLY A 233 8.56 13.18 4.02
C GLY A 233 7.05 12.90 4.01
N THR A 234 6.27 13.62 3.20
CA THR A 234 4.81 13.52 3.17
C THR A 234 4.36 12.39 2.26
N GLY A 235 3.43 11.56 2.75
CA GLY A 235 2.79 10.48 1.99
C GLY A 235 1.51 10.95 1.28
N TYR A 236 1.17 10.28 0.18
CA TYR A 236 -0.02 10.53 -0.65
C TYR A 236 -0.61 9.21 -1.14
N ALA A 237 -1.94 9.18 -1.26
CA ALA A 237 -2.66 8.01 -1.77
C ALA A 237 -2.46 7.82 -3.28
N THR A 238 -2.21 8.91 -4.01
CA THR A 238 -2.11 8.93 -5.47
C THR A 238 -0.85 9.68 -5.93
N ILE A 239 -0.36 9.33 -7.12
CA ILE A 239 0.81 9.97 -7.74
C ILE A 239 0.49 11.43 -8.04
N GLN A 240 -0.70 11.71 -8.58
CA GLN A 240 -1.10 13.07 -8.91
C GLN A 240 -1.19 13.98 -7.68
N ALA A 241 -1.68 13.48 -6.53
CA ALA A 241 -1.76 14.26 -5.31
C ALA A 241 -0.36 14.67 -4.81
N ALA A 242 0.61 13.76 -4.92
CA ALA A 242 2.01 14.04 -4.57
C ALA A 242 2.62 15.11 -5.48
N ILE A 243 2.41 14.99 -6.80
CA ILE A 243 2.90 15.98 -7.77
C ILE A 243 2.24 17.34 -7.57
N ASN A 244 0.93 17.40 -7.31
CA ASN A 244 0.22 18.65 -7.06
C ASN A 244 0.84 19.44 -5.90
N ALA A 245 1.16 18.74 -4.81
CA ALA A 245 1.76 19.30 -3.60
C ALA A 245 3.27 19.57 -3.71
N ALA A 246 3.94 18.98 -4.71
CA ALA A 246 5.39 19.10 -4.87
C ALA A 246 5.84 20.51 -5.29
N SER A 247 7.06 20.84 -4.90
CA SER A 247 7.84 21.97 -5.41
C SER A 247 8.76 21.52 -6.55
N PRO A 248 9.20 22.44 -7.43
CA PRO A 248 10.25 22.12 -8.40
C PRO A 248 11.50 21.53 -7.73
N GLY A 249 12.05 20.45 -8.28
CA GLY A 249 13.21 19.74 -7.72
C GLY A 249 12.88 18.59 -6.76
N ASP A 250 11.60 18.40 -6.41
CA ASP A 250 11.22 17.32 -5.50
C ASP A 250 11.32 15.93 -6.14
N VAL A 251 11.55 14.92 -5.30
CA VAL A 251 11.56 13.50 -5.65
C VAL A 251 10.29 12.84 -5.11
N ILE A 252 9.51 12.26 -6.01
CA ILE A 252 8.33 11.46 -5.72
C ILE A 252 8.70 9.99 -5.88
N GLU A 253 8.67 9.26 -4.77
CA GLU A 253 8.84 7.80 -4.72
C GLU A 253 7.49 7.10 -4.68
N VAL A 254 7.33 6.11 -5.53
CA VAL A 254 6.10 5.33 -5.68
C VAL A 254 6.39 3.88 -5.31
N CYS A 255 5.53 3.28 -4.51
CA CYS A 255 5.70 1.92 -4.05
C CYS A 255 5.12 0.88 -5.00
N PRO A 256 5.51 -0.40 -4.87
CA PRO A 256 4.89 -1.47 -5.63
C PRO A 256 3.36 -1.42 -5.54
N GLY A 257 2.70 -1.58 -6.67
CA GLY A 257 1.25 -1.47 -6.79
C GLY A 257 0.80 -1.07 -8.20
N THR A 258 -0.52 -1.10 -8.41
CA THR A 258 -1.15 -0.63 -9.64
C THR A 258 -1.90 0.67 -9.37
N TYR A 259 -1.53 1.72 -10.10
CA TYR A 259 -2.08 3.06 -9.97
C TYR A 259 -2.92 3.37 -11.20
N ASN A 260 -4.24 3.38 -11.03
CA ASN A 260 -5.18 3.72 -12.08
C ASN A 260 -5.33 5.25 -12.17
N GLU A 261 -4.36 5.90 -12.80
CA GLU A 261 -4.24 7.36 -12.86
C GLU A 261 -3.77 7.84 -14.24
N ASN A 262 -4.26 9.01 -14.64
CA ASN A 262 -3.67 9.81 -15.71
C ASN A 262 -2.85 10.93 -15.06
N VAL A 263 -1.53 10.76 -15.02
CA VAL A 263 -0.60 11.62 -14.30
C VAL A 263 -0.16 12.79 -15.18
N LEU A 264 -0.21 14.02 -14.66
CA LEU A 264 0.31 15.23 -15.26
C LEU A 264 1.43 15.82 -14.40
N ILE A 265 2.66 15.75 -14.90
CA ILE A 265 3.84 16.37 -14.30
C ILE A 265 3.93 17.83 -14.78
N ASN A 266 3.79 18.77 -13.86
CA ASN A 266 3.83 20.21 -14.13
C ASN A 266 4.82 20.97 -13.24
N LYS A 267 5.82 20.26 -12.70
CA LYS A 267 6.85 20.79 -11.80
C LYS A 267 8.22 20.59 -12.45
N ASN A 268 8.96 21.69 -12.63
CA ASN A 268 10.32 21.64 -13.16
C ASN A 268 11.23 20.81 -12.25
N ASN A 269 12.20 20.10 -12.83
CA ASN A 269 13.21 19.33 -12.11
C ASN A 269 12.64 18.21 -11.20
N LEU A 270 11.39 17.80 -11.41
CA LEU A 270 10.77 16.75 -10.59
C LEU A 270 11.27 15.37 -11.01
N THR A 271 11.59 14.52 -10.04
CA THR A 271 11.89 13.10 -10.27
C THR A 271 10.71 12.25 -9.82
N LEU A 272 10.16 11.44 -10.69
CA LEU A 272 9.16 10.41 -10.37
C LEU A 272 9.82 9.04 -10.54
N ARG A 273 9.91 8.24 -9.47
CA ARG A 273 10.56 6.92 -9.50
C ARG A 273 9.85 5.88 -8.64
N SER A 274 9.99 4.62 -9.01
CA SER A 274 9.52 3.49 -8.20
C SER A 274 10.57 3.07 -7.16
N THR A 275 10.11 2.58 -6.01
CA THR A 275 10.96 1.93 -5.00
C THR A 275 11.20 0.44 -5.28
N GLY A 276 10.35 -0.21 -6.08
CA GLY A 276 10.45 -1.63 -6.42
C GLY A 276 10.75 -1.93 -7.90
N GLY A 277 10.77 -0.90 -8.75
CA GLY A 277 10.99 -1.01 -10.18
C GLY A 277 9.77 -1.46 -10.98
N LYS A 278 9.96 -1.56 -12.31
CA LYS A 278 8.87 -1.73 -13.29
C LYS A 278 8.09 -3.04 -13.13
N GLY A 279 8.77 -4.12 -12.73
CA GLY A 279 8.14 -5.45 -12.60
C GLY A 279 7.06 -5.55 -11.52
N VAL A 280 6.96 -4.57 -10.62
CA VAL A 280 5.98 -4.55 -9.52
C VAL A 280 5.26 -3.21 -9.35
N THR A 281 5.51 -2.23 -10.24
CA THR A 281 4.93 -0.89 -10.13
C THR A 281 4.35 -0.47 -11.48
N THR A 282 3.02 -0.42 -11.54
CA THR A 282 2.28 -0.16 -12.77
C THR A 282 1.51 1.15 -12.66
N ILE A 283 1.65 2.02 -13.66
CA ILE A 283 0.77 3.17 -13.87
C ILE A 283 -0.11 2.85 -15.07
N GLN A 284 -1.42 2.83 -14.86
CA GLN A 284 -2.42 2.49 -15.87
C GLN A 284 -3.39 3.65 -16.06
N GLY A 285 -3.25 4.33 -17.20
CA GLY A 285 -4.13 5.43 -17.57
C GLY A 285 -5.40 4.92 -18.23
N THR A 286 -6.36 5.80 -18.38
CA THR A 286 -7.57 5.54 -19.17
C THR A 286 -7.91 6.73 -20.04
N TYR A 287 -8.59 6.50 -21.16
CA TYR A 287 -9.10 7.60 -22.00
C TYR A 287 -10.05 8.54 -21.24
N ALA A 288 -10.81 8.00 -20.28
CA ALA A 288 -11.75 8.77 -19.45
C ALA A 288 -11.05 9.72 -18.45
N GLY A 289 -9.73 9.60 -18.26
CA GLY A 289 -8.98 10.35 -17.24
C GLY A 289 -8.60 11.79 -17.61
N GLY A 290 -9.05 12.30 -18.76
CA GLY A 290 -9.00 13.73 -19.10
C GLY A 290 -7.68 14.27 -19.68
N ASN A 291 -6.60 13.48 -19.68
CA ASN A 291 -5.37 13.76 -20.42
C ASN A 291 -5.13 12.68 -21.47
N ASN A 292 -4.55 13.03 -22.61
CA ASN A 292 -4.24 12.10 -23.70
C ASN A 292 -3.01 11.21 -23.39
N ALA A 293 -2.70 10.97 -22.12
CA ALA A 293 -1.62 10.10 -21.73
C ALA A 293 -1.85 9.47 -20.36
N THR A 294 -1.16 8.35 -20.13
CA THR A 294 -1.00 7.78 -18.80
C THR A 294 -0.05 8.62 -17.95
N VAL A 295 1.09 9.04 -18.52
CA VAL A 295 1.99 10.03 -17.92
C VAL A 295 2.27 11.16 -18.93
N ALA A 296 1.81 12.37 -18.62
CA ALA A 296 2.06 13.57 -19.41
C ALA A 296 3.06 14.49 -18.71
N ILE A 297 3.92 15.16 -19.47
CA ILE A 297 4.73 16.30 -19.02
C ILE A 297 4.13 17.57 -19.62
N ALA A 298 3.72 18.51 -18.77
CA ALA A 298 3.08 19.75 -19.20
C ALA A 298 4.05 20.70 -19.93
N SER A 299 3.55 21.46 -20.91
CA SER A 299 4.35 22.40 -21.70
C SER A 299 5.16 23.38 -20.86
N GLY A 300 6.43 23.56 -21.23
CA GLY A 300 7.38 24.39 -20.50
C GLY A 300 7.90 23.78 -19.19
N THR A 301 7.59 22.51 -18.92
CA THR A 301 8.14 21.77 -17.77
C THR A 301 9.42 21.03 -18.19
N ASN A 302 10.54 21.36 -17.57
CA ASN A 302 11.89 20.90 -17.94
C ASN A 302 12.57 20.17 -16.78
N GLY A 303 13.65 19.44 -17.06
CA GLY A 303 14.44 18.76 -16.02
C GLY A 303 13.75 17.55 -15.38
N VAL A 304 12.65 17.06 -15.97
CA VAL A 304 11.86 15.98 -15.38
C VAL A 304 12.55 14.63 -15.61
N THR A 305 12.56 13.81 -14.56
CA THR A 305 13.01 12.41 -14.64
C THR A 305 11.84 11.46 -14.37
N ILE A 306 11.58 10.52 -15.30
CA ILE A 306 10.59 9.45 -15.16
C ILE A 306 11.33 8.11 -15.11
N GLY A 307 11.36 7.51 -13.92
CA GLY A 307 12.11 6.29 -13.64
C GLY A 307 13.62 6.53 -13.53
N GLN A 308 14.34 5.50 -13.10
CA GLN A 308 15.80 5.38 -13.13
C GLN A 308 16.16 3.90 -13.30
N SER A 309 17.43 3.55 -13.53
CA SER A 309 17.85 2.15 -13.59
C SER A 309 17.44 1.39 -12.31
N GLY A 310 16.63 0.33 -12.47
CA GLY A 310 16.05 -0.45 -11.36
C GLY A 310 14.88 0.22 -10.61
N GLN A 311 14.53 1.46 -10.95
CA GLN A 311 13.51 2.29 -10.28
C GLN A 311 12.47 2.85 -11.26
N GLY A 312 12.30 2.22 -12.43
CA GLY A 312 11.28 2.59 -13.42
C GLY A 312 9.90 2.00 -13.12
N PHE A 313 8.98 2.20 -14.08
CA PHE A 313 7.58 1.79 -14.02
C PHE A 313 7.21 0.92 -15.21
N THR A 314 6.20 0.06 -15.09
CA THR A 314 5.40 -0.34 -16.25
C THR A 314 4.33 0.74 -16.45
N ILE A 315 4.39 1.46 -17.56
CA ILE A 315 3.48 2.54 -17.94
C ILE A 315 2.64 2.05 -19.10
N ILE A 316 1.36 1.81 -18.84
CA ILE A 316 0.42 1.24 -19.81
C ILE A 316 -0.36 2.37 -20.44
N GLY A 317 -0.22 2.55 -21.75
CA GLY A 317 -1.02 3.47 -22.54
C GLY A 317 -2.47 3.00 -22.69
N PHE A 318 -3.23 3.72 -23.50
CA PHE A 318 -4.60 3.35 -23.84
C PHE A 318 -4.92 3.87 -25.23
N ASP A 319 -6.01 3.38 -25.79
CA ASP A 319 -6.50 3.78 -27.09
C ASP A 319 -7.35 5.05 -26.99
N GLY A 320 -7.13 5.99 -27.91
CA GLY A 320 -7.90 7.21 -28.03
C GLY A 320 -9.28 6.99 -28.68
N THR A 321 -9.79 8.03 -29.34
CA THR A 321 -11.03 7.95 -30.16
C THR A 321 -10.72 7.99 -31.67
N GLY A 322 -9.49 7.67 -32.06
CA GLY A 322 -8.98 7.79 -33.44
C GLY A 322 -8.78 9.22 -33.94
N ALA A 323 -9.44 10.23 -33.34
CA ALA A 323 -9.27 11.64 -33.66
C ALA A 323 -8.22 12.36 -32.77
N ILE A 324 -7.80 11.70 -31.70
CA ILE A 324 -6.93 12.25 -30.66
C ILE A 324 -5.87 11.21 -30.37
N GLU A 325 -4.60 11.57 -30.60
CA GLU A 325 -3.45 10.73 -30.30
C GLU A 325 -3.32 10.58 -28.78
N ALA A 326 -3.38 9.34 -28.27
CA ALA A 326 -3.04 9.01 -26.89
C ALA A 326 -1.65 8.37 -26.79
N ALA A 327 -1.06 8.37 -25.59
CA ALA A 327 0.20 7.68 -25.37
C ALA A 327 0.37 7.13 -23.94
N ALA A 328 1.24 6.14 -23.75
CA ALA A 328 1.70 5.80 -22.40
C ALA A 328 2.47 6.97 -21.77
N VAL A 329 3.40 7.58 -22.51
CA VAL A 329 4.14 8.79 -22.11
C VAL A 329 3.98 9.89 -23.17
N TYR A 330 3.61 11.10 -22.77
CA TYR A 330 3.42 12.23 -23.69
C TYR A 330 4.13 13.50 -23.19
N LEU A 331 5.08 14.01 -23.98
CA LEU A 331 5.68 15.34 -23.85
C LEU A 331 4.81 16.41 -24.54
N LEU A 332 4.06 17.19 -23.75
CA LEU A 332 3.15 18.21 -24.27
C LEU A 332 3.90 19.51 -24.53
N GLY A 333 4.14 19.86 -25.79
CA GLY A 333 4.84 21.09 -26.17
C GLY A 333 6.37 20.95 -26.11
N ALA A 334 7.06 22.07 -25.88
CA ALA A 334 8.52 22.12 -25.92
C ALA A 334 9.13 21.81 -24.55
N HIS A 335 10.24 21.07 -24.55
CA HIS A 335 10.92 20.62 -23.33
C HIS A 335 12.44 20.61 -23.51
N THR A 336 13.16 20.80 -22.41
CA THR A 336 14.59 20.49 -22.29
C THR A 336 14.87 19.62 -21.07
N ASP A 337 15.97 18.88 -21.10
CA ASP A 337 16.52 18.13 -19.97
C ASP A 337 15.56 17.06 -19.43
N ILE A 338 14.89 16.34 -20.32
CA ILE A 338 13.99 15.25 -19.93
C ILE A 338 14.77 13.94 -19.87
N THR A 339 14.62 13.20 -18.78
CA THR A 339 15.15 11.83 -18.65
C THR A 339 14.00 10.85 -18.49
N ILE A 340 13.95 9.84 -19.35
CA ILE A 340 13.04 8.70 -19.25
C ILE A 340 13.93 7.48 -19.14
N GLU A 341 13.96 6.82 -17.99
CA GLU A 341 14.91 5.74 -17.74
C GLU A 341 14.32 4.52 -17.01
N GLY A 342 14.71 3.32 -17.46
CA GLY A 342 14.46 2.09 -16.72
C GLY A 342 13.01 1.61 -16.73
N ASN A 343 12.15 2.16 -17.60
CA ASN A 343 10.72 1.84 -17.64
C ASN A 343 10.39 0.66 -18.57
N GLU A 344 9.19 0.15 -18.47
CA GLU A 344 8.47 -0.52 -19.56
C GLU A 344 7.37 0.43 -20.02
N ILE A 345 7.39 0.82 -21.28
CA ILE A 345 6.44 1.74 -21.89
C ILE A 345 5.61 0.92 -22.87
N GLN A 346 4.40 0.57 -22.44
CA GLN A 346 3.53 -0.34 -23.16
C GLN A 346 2.48 0.43 -23.96
N ALA A 347 2.52 0.33 -25.28
CA ALA A 347 1.46 0.81 -26.15
C ALA A 347 0.23 -0.10 -26.07
N GLN A 348 -0.97 0.48 -26.05
CA GLN A 348 -2.23 -0.26 -26.01
C GLN A 348 -3.29 0.43 -26.88
N GLY A 349 -3.07 0.46 -28.18
CA GLY A 349 -3.96 1.11 -29.15
C GLY A 349 -3.28 2.26 -29.89
N ASP A 350 -2.76 3.24 -29.16
CA ASP A 350 -1.98 4.35 -29.74
C ASP A 350 -0.48 4.25 -29.39
N HIS A 351 0.17 5.34 -28.97
CA HIS A 351 1.62 5.44 -28.90
C HIS A 351 2.19 4.96 -27.56
N GLY A 352 3.43 4.46 -27.59
CA GLY A 352 4.21 4.26 -26.36
C GLY A 352 4.74 5.60 -25.82
N LEU A 353 5.45 6.35 -26.66
CA LEU A 353 6.02 7.66 -26.33
C LEU A 353 5.71 8.65 -27.46
N LEU A 354 5.20 9.82 -27.10
CA LEU A 354 4.77 10.85 -28.04
C LEU A 354 5.27 12.25 -27.63
N SER A 355 5.51 13.11 -28.62
CA SER A 355 5.75 14.54 -28.45
C SER A 355 4.94 15.33 -29.47
N ASN A 356 4.53 16.56 -29.14
CA ASN A 356 3.79 17.37 -30.11
C ASN A 356 4.60 17.68 -31.38
N PHE A 357 3.91 17.68 -32.51
CA PHE A 357 4.47 18.14 -33.78
C PHE A 357 5.00 19.58 -33.67
N ASN A 358 6.17 19.84 -34.27
CA ASN A 358 6.82 21.16 -34.31
C ASN A 358 7.14 21.77 -32.94
N ALA A 359 7.21 20.95 -31.88
CA ALA A 359 7.73 21.36 -30.59
C ALA A 359 9.20 20.94 -30.44
N ALA A 360 10.04 21.85 -29.91
CA ALA A 360 11.44 21.55 -29.68
C ALA A 360 11.59 20.66 -28.44
N ILE A 361 12.22 19.50 -28.61
CA ILE A 361 12.65 18.63 -27.52
C ILE A 361 14.17 18.62 -27.54
N ASP A 362 14.78 19.28 -26.56
CA ASP A 362 16.24 19.41 -26.44
C ASP A 362 16.77 18.59 -25.25
N ASN A 363 18.01 18.11 -25.36
CA ASN A 363 18.71 17.34 -24.33
C ASN A 363 17.84 16.25 -23.65
N ILE A 364 17.20 15.40 -24.46
CA ILE A 364 16.43 14.25 -23.96
C ILE A 364 17.29 13.00 -23.82
N VAL A 365 17.14 12.30 -22.70
CA VAL A 365 17.75 10.99 -22.42
C VAL A 365 16.65 9.94 -22.35
N ILE A 366 16.74 8.92 -23.21
CA ILE A 366 15.87 7.74 -23.20
C ILE A 366 16.79 6.53 -23.04
N ASN A 367 16.94 6.03 -21.81
CA ASN A 367 17.89 4.97 -21.48
C ASN A 367 17.22 3.78 -20.79
N ASP A 368 17.67 2.55 -21.03
CA ASP A 368 17.21 1.32 -20.35
C ASP A 368 15.68 1.10 -20.29
N ASN A 369 14.94 1.70 -21.23
CA ASN A 369 13.50 1.50 -21.37
C ASN A 369 13.22 0.28 -22.25
N MET A 370 12.12 -0.41 -21.95
CA MET A 370 11.55 -1.45 -22.79
C MET A 370 10.27 -0.91 -23.42
N PHE A 371 10.17 -0.89 -24.75
CA PHE A 371 8.92 -0.54 -25.44
C PHE A 371 8.18 -1.82 -25.81
N THR A 372 6.97 -1.98 -25.31
CA THR A 372 6.14 -3.19 -25.48
C THR A 372 4.74 -2.85 -25.97
N GLY A 373 3.92 -3.88 -26.16
CA GLY A 373 2.55 -3.74 -26.64
C GLY A 373 2.48 -3.42 -28.13
N GLN A 374 1.37 -2.80 -28.53
CA GLN A 374 1.05 -2.54 -29.94
C GLN A 374 0.29 -1.23 -30.09
N THR A 375 0.56 -0.56 -31.21
CA THR A 375 -0.05 0.72 -31.58
C THR A 375 -1.30 0.54 -32.43
N PHE A 376 -2.08 -0.50 -32.11
CA PHE A 376 -3.39 -0.78 -32.70
C PHE A 376 -4.16 -1.71 -31.76
N LEU A 377 -5.49 -1.76 -31.89
CA LEU A 377 -6.32 -2.74 -31.19
C LEU A 377 -6.51 -4.01 -32.03
N GLY A 378 -6.70 -5.15 -31.35
CA GLY A 378 -6.97 -6.44 -32.00
C GLY A 378 -5.72 -7.25 -32.36
N ALA A 379 -5.91 -8.34 -33.09
CA ALA A 379 -4.83 -9.29 -33.39
C ALA A 379 -3.89 -8.83 -34.51
N GLU A 380 -4.33 -7.91 -35.35
CA GLU A 380 -3.63 -7.44 -36.55
C GLU A 380 -3.86 -5.93 -36.73
N PRO A 381 -2.90 -5.17 -37.28
CA PRO A 381 -3.15 -3.79 -37.68
C PRO A 381 -4.17 -3.76 -38.82
N GLY A 382 -5.02 -2.74 -38.90
CA GLY A 382 -6.08 -2.67 -39.93
C GLY A 382 -5.59 -2.48 -41.38
N GLY A 383 -4.27 -2.57 -41.61
CA GLY A 383 -3.68 -2.68 -42.95
C GLY A 383 -2.26 -3.26 -42.93
N CYS A 384 -1.89 -3.97 -44.00
CA CYS A 384 -0.54 -4.51 -44.20
C CYS A 384 0.25 -3.63 -45.19
N GLY A 385 1.32 -2.98 -44.72
CA GLY A 385 2.25 -2.20 -45.55
C GLY A 385 2.49 -0.77 -45.07
N PHE A 386 3.62 -0.18 -45.47
CA PHE A 386 4.06 1.16 -45.01
C PHE A 386 3.05 2.27 -45.33
N SER A 387 2.21 2.08 -46.37
CA SER A 387 1.18 3.06 -46.78
C SER A 387 -0.04 3.12 -45.86
N THR A 388 -0.29 2.08 -45.05
CA THR A 388 -1.43 2.03 -44.12
C THR A 388 -1.02 2.21 -42.66
N GLN A 389 0.29 2.26 -42.38
CA GLN A 389 0.84 2.41 -41.03
C GLN A 389 0.65 3.82 -40.45
N PHE A 390 0.39 4.82 -41.30
CA PHE A 390 0.17 6.22 -40.91
C PHE A 390 -1.22 6.73 -41.27
N ASP A 391 -2.16 5.84 -41.56
CA ASP A 391 -3.54 6.24 -41.81
C ASP A 391 -4.20 6.52 -40.44
N PRO A 392 -4.59 7.78 -40.14
CA PRO A 392 -5.24 8.11 -38.88
C PRO A 392 -6.57 7.36 -38.68
N GLY A 393 -7.16 6.80 -39.74
CA GLY A 393 -8.31 5.90 -39.67
C GLY A 393 -7.99 4.44 -39.32
N ASN A 394 -6.73 4.13 -38.97
CA ASN A 394 -6.26 2.77 -38.65
C ASN A 394 -5.88 2.59 -37.16
N ASN A 395 -5.97 3.66 -36.37
CA ASN A 395 -5.91 3.64 -34.90
C ASN A 395 -7.32 3.52 -34.31
N VAL A 396 -8.15 2.61 -34.83
CA VAL A 396 -9.57 2.42 -34.42
C VAL A 396 -9.85 0.97 -34.10
#